data_AF-A0A2E4E089-F1
#
_entry.id   AF-A0A2E4E089-F1
#
_cell.length_a   1.000
_cell.length_b   1.000
_cell.length_c   1.000
_cell.angle_alpha   90.00
_cell.angle_beta   90.00
_cell.angle_gamma   90.00
#
_symmetry.space_group_name_H-M   'P 1'
#
loop_
_entity.id
_entity.type
_entity.pdbx_description
1 polymer ?
#
loop_
_entity_poly.entity_id
_entity_poly.type
_entity_poly.pdbx_seq_one_letter_code
_entity_poly.pdbx_strand_id
1 'polypeptide(L)'
;MCEQTGQEIDWEKCPAEWSDFPELVWDMVEIYNSLGDKVYPDIGYIGKDFTNLPLIFELNDTPKHTKEILFDLLLWLDSRNIKISQDKMQAEHAKIKQKYGKK
;
A
#
# COMPACT_ATOMS: atom_id res chain seq x y z
N MET A 1 26.29 12.92 15.28
CA MET A 1 25.26 13.51 16.19
C MET A 1 25.25 12.81 17.55
N CYS A 2 25.25 11.46 17.66
CA CYS A 2 25.43 10.78 18.96
C CYS A 2 26.88 10.77 19.48
N GLU A 3 27.88 10.80 18.59
CA GLU A 3 29.30 10.94 18.98
C GLU A 3 29.64 12.28 19.66
N GLN A 4 28.85 13.33 19.43
CA GLN A 4 29.06 14.65 20.05
C GLN A 4 28.37 14.76 21.43
N THR A 5 27.37 13.92 21.72
CA THR A 5 26.60 13.92 22.97
C THR A 5 27.04 12.83 23.95
N GLY A 6 27.94 11.92 23.54
CA GLY A 6 28.51 10.87 24.41
C GLY A 6 27.53 9.77 24.82
N GLN A 7 26.39 9.65 24.13
CA GLN A 7 25.38 8.61 24.38
C GLN A 7 25.61 7.43 23.43
N GLU A 8 25.60 6.20 23.97
CA GLU A 8 25.65 4.98 23.16
C GLU A 8 24.39 4.85 22.30
N ILE A 9 24.54 4.27 21.10
CA ILE A 9 23.43 4.06 20.18
C ILE A 9 22.49 3.03 20.81
N ASP A 10 21.30 3.50 21.18
CA ASP A 10 20.22 2.65 21.67
C ASP A 10 19.53 1.97 20.48
N TRP A 11 19.99 0.76 20.16
CA TRP A 11 19.48 -0.04 19.04
C TRP A 11 18.00 -0.40 19.19
N GLU A 12 17.43 -0.41 20.41
CA GLU A 12 16.00 -0.66 20.63
C GLU A 12 15.13 0.55 20.25
N LYS A 13 15.70 1.75 20.22
CA LYS A 13 15.02 2.99 19.78
C LYS A 13 15.28 3.31 18.31
N CYS A 14 16.05 2.49 17.62
CA CYS A 14 16.26 2.66 16.19
C CYS A 14 14.92 2.44 15.47
N PRO A 15 14.42 3.42 14.70
CA PRO A 15 13.22 3.18 13.90
C PRO A 15 13.50 2.08 12.89
N ALA A 16 12.51 1.23 12.64
CA ALA A 16 12.64 0.19 11.62
C ALA A 16 12.87 0.83 10.24
N GLU A 17 13.90 0.36 9.55
CA GLU A 17 14.23 0.74 8.19
C GLU A 17 13.51 -0.16 7.18
N TRP A 18 13.49 0.25 5.92
CA TRP A 18 12.89 -0.55 4.85
C TRP A 18 13.53 -1.94 4.72
N SER A 19 14.83 -2.05 5.02
CA SER A 19 15.61 -3.28 5.08
C SER A 19 15.33 -4.21 6.24
N ASP A 20 14.55 -3.77 7.23
CA ASP A 20 14.18 -4.64 8.35
C ASP A 20 12.96 -5.50 8.02
N PHE A 21 12.27 -5.22 6.90
CA PHE A 21 11.17 -6.04 6.43
C PHE A 21 11.66 -7.30 5.70
N PRO A 22 10.91 -8.41 5.77
CA PRO A 22 11.18 -9.58 4.94
C PRO A 22 11.16 -9.22 3.45
N GLU A 23 12.00 -9.88 2.65
CA GLU A 23 12.07 -9.73 1.19
C GLU A 23 10.68 -9.85 0.52
N LEU A 24 9.82 -10.71 1.06
CA LEU A 24 8.43 -10.87 0.63
C LEU A 24 7.64 -9.54 0.60
N VAL A 25 7.91 -8.63 1.54
CA VAL A 25 7.24 -7.31 1.60
C VAL A 25 7.71 -6.42 0.46
N TRP A 26 8.99 -6.52 0.10
CA TRP A 26 9.55 -5.79 -1.03
C TRP A 26 8.97 -6.28 -2.34
N ASP A 27 8.97 -7.61 -2.54
CA ASP A 27 8.36 -8.24 -3.70
C ASP A 27 6.89 -7.83 -3.84
N MET A 28 6.15 -7.86 -2.73
CA MET A 28 4.75 -7.45 -2.71
C MET A 28 4.57 -5.99 -3.14
N VAL A 29 5.39 -5.06 -2.62
CA VAL A 29 5.29 -3.63 -2.97
C VAL A 29 5.67 -3.39 -4.43
N GLU A 30 6.71 -4.05 -4.92
CA GLU A 30 7.13 -3.96 -6.31
C GLU A 30 6.02 -4.48 -7.25
N ILE A 31 5.49 -5.66 -6.95
CA ILE A 31 4.38 -6.26 -7.71
C ILE A 31 3.15 -5.37 -7.64
N TYR A 32 2.77 -4.88 -6.46
CA TYR A 32 1.63 -3.98 -6.29
C TYR A 32 1.76 -2.71 -7.14
N ASN A 33 2.95 -2.13 -7.21
CA ASN A 33 3.22 -0.93 -8.01
C ASN A 33 3.25 -1.22 -9.52
N SER A 34 3.59 -2.45 -9.93
CA SER A 34 3.53 -2.88 -11.33
C SER A 34 2.10 -3.14 -11.83
N LEU A 35 1.16 -3.44 -10.93
CA LEU A 35 -0.24 -3.66 -11.26
C LEU A 35 -0.96 -2.34 -11.57
N GLY A 36 -1.77 -2.35 -12.62
CA GLY A 36 -2.59 -1.21 -13.01
C GLY A 36 -3.68 -0.88 -11.98
N ASP A 37 -4.01 0.40 -11.85
CA ASP A 37 -5.08 0.88 -10.99
C ASP A 37 -6.42 0.91 -11.72
N LYS A 38 -7.49 0.48 -11.04
CA LYS A 38 -8.87 0.66 -11.51
C LYS A 38 -9.49 1.83 -10.76
N VAL A 39 -9.85 2.87 -11.50
CA VAL A 39 -10.41 4.12 -10.97
C VAL A 39 -11.67 4.50 -11.75
N TYR A 40 -12.73 4.89 -11.03
CA TYR A 40 -13.97 5.40 -11.61
C TYR A 40 -14.26 6.83 -11.13
N PRO A 41 -14.82 7.71 -11.99
CA PRO A 41 -15.08 9.11 -11.63
C PRO A 41 -15.93 9.31 -10.36
N ASP A 42 -16.97 8.49 -10.17
CA ASP A 42 -17.95 8.67 -9.09
C ASP A 42 -17.66 7.84 -7.82
N ILE A 43 -16.68 6.93 -7.89
CA ILE A 43 -16.37 5.96 -6.82
C ILE A 43 -14.91 6.08 -6.35
N GLY A 44 -14.03 6.63 -7.20
CA GLY A 44 -12.60 6.74 -6.95
C GLY A 44 -11.87 5.43 -7.22
N TYR A 45 -10.83 5.16 -6.43
CA TYR A 45 -10.05 3.93 -6.52
C TYR A 45 -10.88 2.72 -6.08
N ILE A 46 -10.96 1.69 -6.93
CA ILE A 46 -11.72 0.47 -6.66
C ILE A 46 -10.86 -0.79 -6.54
N GLY A 47 -9.56 -0.67 -6.79
CA GLY A 47 -8.59 -1.75 -6.60
C GLY A 47 -7.57 -1.88 -7.72
N LYS A 48 -6.73 -2.92 -7.64
CA LYS A 48 -5.74 -3.27 -8.67
C LYS A 48 -6.31 -4.17 -9.77
N ASP A 49 -5.70 -4.10 -10.95
CA ASP A 49 -5.95 -5.04 -12.04
C ASP A 49 -5.05 -6.27 -11.97
N PHE A 50 -5.59 -7.37 -11.44
CA PHE A 50 -4.86 -8.63 -11.30
C PHE A 50 -4.75 -9.46 -12.60
N THR A 51 -5.24 -8.95 -13.73
CA THR A 51 -5.19 -9.67 -15.02
C THR A 51 -3.77 -10.09 -15.40
N ASN A 52 -2.77 -9.24 -15.14
CA ASN A 52 -1.37 -9.50 -15.46
C ASN A 52 -0.60 -10.19 -14.32
N LEU A 53 -1.23 -10.45 -13.18
CA LEU A 53 -0.56 -11.03 -12.01
C LEU A 53 0.10 -12.39 -12.29
N PRO A 54 -0.53 -13.34 -13.03
CA PRO A 54 0.12 -14.62 -13.34
C PRO A 54 1.42 -14.44 -14.11
N LEU A 55 1.45 -13.55 -15.11
CA LEU A 55 2.64 -13.24 -15.89
C LEU A 55 3.74 -12.62 -15.01
N ILE A 56 3.38 -11.70 -14.11
CA ILE A 56 4.32 -11.08 -13.18
C ILE A 56 4.93 -12.13 -12.25
N PHE A 57 4.13 -13.08 -11.74
CA PHE A 57 4.63 -14.17 -10.91
C PHE A 57 5.49 -15.20 -11.66
N GLU A 58 5.33 -15.31 -12.98
CA GLU A 58 6.20 -16.13 -13.82
C GLU A 58 7.53 -15.44 -14.07
N LEU A 59 7.52 -14.12 -14.36
CA LEU A 59 8.74 -13.34 -14.59
C LEU A 59 9.65 -13.24 -13.36
N ASN A 60 9.08 -13.33 -12.15
CA ASN A 60 9.81 -13.26 -10.88
C ASN A 60 10.18 -14.64 -10.30
N ASP A 61 9.98 -15.74 -11.04
CA ASP A 61 10.30 -17.12 -10.61
C ASP A 61 9.81 -17.48 -9.19
N THR A 62 8.69 -16.88 -8.77
CA THR A 62 8.21 -16.97 -7.38
C THR A 62 7.72 -18.38 -7.05
N PRO A 63 8.12 -19.02 -5.93
CA PRO A 63 7.60 -20.33 -5.54
C PRO A 63 6.09 -20.32 -5.29
N LYS A 64 5.40 -21.43 -5.56
CA LYS A 64 3.93 -21.50 -5.44
C LYS A 64 3.40 -21.09 -4.05
N HIS A 65 4.03 -21.56 -2.97
CA HIS A 65 3.63 -21.22 -1.60
C HIS A 65 3.79 -19.72 -1.31
N THR A 66 4.83 -19.10 -1.88
CA THR A 66 5.09 -17.66 -1.78
C THR A 66 4.03 -16.86 -2.54
N LYS A 67 3.57 -17.34 -3.71
CA LYS A 67 2.50 -16.69 -4.49
C LYS A 67 1.19 -16.55 -3.71
N GLU A 68 0.83 -17.56 -2.93
CA GLU A 68 -0.40 -17.56 -2.11
C GLU A 68 -0.35 -16.47 -1.04
N ILE A 69 0.74 -16.43 -0.26
CA ILE A 69 0.94 -15.42 0.78
C ILE A 69 1.01 -14.01 0.16
N LEU A 70 1.72 -13.88 -0.96
CA LEU A 70 1.90 -12.60 -1.62
C LEU A 70 0.57 -12.09 -2.20
N PHE A 71 -0.26 -12.97 -2.74
CA PHE A 71 -1.61 -12.63 -3.17
C PHE A 71 -2.48 -12.14 -2.02
N ASP A 72 -2.45 -12.80 -0.86
CA ASP A 72 -3.19 -12.36 0.33
C ASP A 72 -2.72 -10.98 0.82
N LEU A 73 -1.41 -10.73 0.80
CA LEU A 73 -0.85 -9.41 1.15
C LEU A 73 -1.29 -8.32 0.16
N LEU A 74 -1.30 -8.62 -1.15
CA LEU A 74 -1.80 -7.71 -2.17
C LEU A 74 -3.27 -7.36 -1.95
N LEU A 75 -4.12 -8.36 -1.69
CA LEU A 75 -5.55 -8.14 -1.41
C LEU A 75 -5.77 -7.31 -0.14
N TRP A 76 -4.97 -7.55 0.89
CA TRP A 76 -5.02 -6.79 2.13
C TRP A 76 -4.63 -5.32 1.93
N LEU A 77 -3.56 -5.06 1.16
CA LEU A 77 -3.11 -3.71 0.85
C LEU A 77 -4.15 -2.98 0.00
N ASP A 78 -4.71 -3.67 -1.00
CA ASP A 78 -5.71 -3.11 -1.90
C ASP A 78 -6.98 -2.70 -1.15
N SER A 79 -7.45 -3.56 -0.24
CA SER A 79 -8.61 -3.29 0.61
C SER A 79 -8.44 -2.02 1.45
N ARG A 80 -7.23 -1.76 1.96
CA ARG A 80 -6.93 -0.53 2.70
C ARG A 80 -6.94 0.69 1.80
N ASN A 81 -6.36 0.59 0.60
CA ASN A 81 -6.32 1.71 -0.34
C ASN A 81 -7.73 2.09 -0.84
N ILE A 82 -8.60 1.11 -1.08
CA ILE A 82 -10.02 1.34 -1.40
C ILE A 82 -10.69 2.14 -0.28
N LYS A 83 -10.51 1.70 0.98
CA LYS A 83 -11.11 2.39 2.13
C LYS A 83 -10.61 3.83 2.25
N ILE A 84 -9.30 4.05 2.13
CA ILE A 84 -8.70 5.39 2.18
C ILE A 84 -9.26 6.28 1.06
N SER A 85 -9.42 5.75 -0.15
CA SER A 85 -10.02 6.49 -1.27
C SER A 85 -11.46 6.88 -0.97
N GLN A 86 -12.27 5.95 -0.48
CA GLN A 86 -13.68 6.20 -0.13
C GLN A 86 -13.81 7.25 0.98
N ASP A 87 -13.01 7.14 2.05
CA ASP A 87 -13.02 8.09 3.17
C ASP A 87 -12.65 9.52 2.70
N LYS A 88 -11.65 9.63 1.81
CA LYS A 88 -11.27 10.92 1.19
C LYS A 88 -12.41 11.52 0.39
N MET A 89 -13.08 10.72 -0.45
CA MET A 89 -14.21 11.22 -1.26
C MET A 89 -15.37 11.67 -0.39
N GLN A 90 -15.73 10.89 0.63
CA GLN A 90 -16.79 11.27 1.58
C GLN A 90 -16.47 12.58 2.30
N ALA A 91 -15.21 12.78 2.68
CA ALA A 91 -14.76 14.04 3.28
C ALA A 91 -14.90 15.22 2.32
N GLU A 92 -14.54 15.06 1.04
CA GLU A 92 -14.74 16.12 0.03
C GLU A 92 -16.22 16.43 -0.22
N HIS A 93 -17.08 15.40 -0.31
CA HIS A 93 -18.53 15.61 -0.41
C HIS A 93 -19.10 16.35 0.80
N ALA A 94 -18.65 16.00 2.02
CA ALA A 94 -19.06 16.69 3.23
C ALA A 94 -18.65 18.18 3.22
N LYS A 95 -17.43 18.50 2.77
CA LYS A 95 -16.95 19.88 2.62
C LYS A 95 -17.80 20.67 1.61
N ILE A 96 -18.15 20.07 0.47
CA ILE A 96 -19.01 20.71 -0.55
C ILE A 96 -20.40 20.99 0.02
N LYS A 97 -21.01 20.00 0.69
CA LYS A 97 -22.32 20.17 1.33
C LYS A 97 -22.31 21.28 2.38
N GLN A 98 -21.25 21.40 3.18
CA GLN A 98 -21.12 22.49 4.15
C GLN A 98 -21.00 23.87 3.49
N LYS A 99 -20.25 23.98 2.38
CA LYS A 99 -20.05 25.24 1.66
C LYS A 99 -21.30 25.73 0.94
N TYR A 100 -22.06 24.84 0.30
CA TYR A 100 -23.17 25.20 -0.59
C TYR A 100 -24.56 24.84 -0.05
N GLY A 101 -24.65 24.04 1.03
CA GLY A 101 -25.91 23.54 1.60
C GLY A 101 -26.55 24.43 2.66
N LYS A 102 -25.93 25.56 3.04
CA LYS A 102 -26.58 26.60 3.83
C LYS A 102 -27.31 27.57 2.89
N LYS A 103 -28.54 27.23 2.51
CA LYS A 103 -29.56 28.18 2.06
C LYS A 103 -30.71 28.12 3.04
#